data_AF-J0U8D3-F1
#
_entry.id   AF-J0U8D3-F1
#
_cell.length_a   1.000
_cell.length_b   1.000
_cell.length_c   1.000
_cell.angle_alpha   90.00
_cell.angle_beta   90.00
_cell.angle_gamma   90.00
#
_symmetry.space_group_name_H-M   'P 1'
#
loop_
_entity.id
_entity.type
_entity.pdbx_description
1 polymer ?
#
loop_
_entity_poly.entity_id
_entity_poly.type
_entity_poly.pdbx_seq_one_letter_code
_entity_poly.pdbx_strand_id
1 'polypeptide(L)' 'MLNDDYTPMEFVIVVLQEFFSKDREQATQIMLKIHLDGKGVCGVYSRDVAATKVEQVLDAALKAGHPLQCVSEPVE' A
#
# COMPACT_ATOMS: atom_id res chain seq x y z
N MET A 1 1.01 -2.96 -3.80
CA MET A 1 1.29 -3.42 -2.41
C MET A 1 1.09 -4.91 -2.33
N LEU A 2 1.89 -5.59 -1.52
CA LEU A 2 1.93 -7.05 -1.39
C LEU A 2 1.37 -7.48 -0.04
N ASN A 3 0.71 -8.64 -0.01
CA ASN A 3 0.21 -9.23 1.22
C ASN A 3 1.35 -9.79 2.08
N ASP A 4 1.11 -9.80 3.39
CA ASP A 4 1.91 -10.52 4.38
C ASP A 4 1.01 -10.89 5.59
N ASP A 5 1.46 -11.82 6.42
CA ASP A 5 0.65 -12.38 7.52
C ASP A 5 0.77 -11.60 8.86
N TYR A 6 1.54 -10.50 8.90
CA TYR A 6 1.90 -9.81 10.14
C TYR A 6 1.44 -8.35 10.21
N THR A 7 1.27 -7.69 9.07
CA THR A 7 0.81 -6.31 9.00
C THR A 7 -0.70 -6.24 9.29
N PRO A 8 -1.14 -5.47 10.30
CA PRO A 8 -2.56 -5.32 10.59
C PRO A 8 -3.34 -4.71 9.42
N MET A 9 -4.54 -5.24 9.14
CA MET A 9 -5.41 -4.72 8.08
C MET A 9 -5.70 -3.22 8.24
N GLU A 10 -5.88 -2.74 9.47
CA GLU A 10 -6.13 -1.32 9.75
C GLU A 10 -4.92 -0.45 9.40
N PHE A 11 -3.70 -0.95 9.60
CA PHE A 11 -2.49 -0.24 9.19
C PHE A 11 -2.43 -0.09 7.67
N VAL A 12 -2.75 -1.14 6.93
CA VAL A 12 -2.83 -1.09 5.45
C VAL A 12 -3.85 -0.06 4.98
N ILE A 13 -5.00 0.03 5.65
CA ILE A 13 -6.03 1.04 5.34
C ILE A 13 -5.48 2.46 5.59
N VAL A 14 -4.87 2.73 6.74
CA VAL A 14 -4.28 4.04 7.05
C VAL A 14 -3.24 4.43 6.00
N VAL A 15 -2.36 3.51 5.63
CA VAL A 15 -1.35 3.71 4.57
C VAL A 15 -2.02 4.10 3.24
N LEU A 16 -3.10 3.43 2.86
CA LEU A 16 -3.86 3.73 1.64
C LEU A 16 -4.54 5.11 1.70
N GLN A 17 -5.06 5.51 2.86
CA GLN A 17 -5.67 6.82 3.02
C GLN A 17 -4.61 7.94 2.99
N GLU A 18 -3.51 7.76 3.71
CA GLU A 18 -2.51 8.80 3.94
C GLU A 18 -1.62 9.03 2.72
N PHE A 19 -1.12 7.95 2.10
CA PHE A 19 -0.15 8.04 1.01
C PHE A 19 -0.78 7.93 -0.38
N PHE A 20 -1.98 7.35 -0.50
CA PHE A 20 -2.64 7.16 -1.80
C PHE A 20 -3.96 7.94 -1.93
N SER A 21 -4.30 8.75 -0.91
CA SER A 21 -5.48 9.60 -0.89
C SER A 21 -6.78 8.84 -1.17
N LYS A 22 -6.84 7.59 -0.71
CA LYS A 22 -8.07 6.78 -0.76
C LYS A 22 -9.00 7.21 0.35
N ASP A 23 -10.30 7.26 0.05
CA ASP A 23 -11.27 7.29 1.14
C ASP A 23 -11.29 5.93 1.87
N ARG A 24 -12.01 5.88 3.00
CA ARG A 24 -12.06 4.66 3.84
C ARG A 24 -12.64 3.46 3.09
N GLU A 25 -13.63 3.67 2.24
CA GLU A 25 -14.31 2.60 1.51
C GLU A 25 -13.36 2.00 0.46
N GLN A 26 -12.76 2.85 -0.37
CA GLN A 26 -11.76 2.46 -1.37
C GLN A 26 -10.55 1.79 -0.73
N ALA A 27 -10.03 2.34 0.37
CA ALA A 27 -8.91 1.76 1.10
C ALA A 27 -9.24 0.35 1.63
N THR A 28 -10.46 0.16 2.15
CA THR A 28 -10.92 -1.15 2.64
C THR A 28 -11.03 -2.16 1.50
N GLN A 29 -11.58 -1.75 0.35
CA GLN A 29 -11.68 -2.63 -0.83
C GLN A 29 -10.30 -3.03 -1.37
N ILE A 30 -9.36 -2.08 -1.46
CA ILE A 30 -7.99 -2.36 -1.90
C ILE A 30 -7.27 -3.26 -0.89
N MET A 31 -7.43 -3.00 0.42
CA MET A 31 -6.86 -3.84 1.48
C MET A 31 -7.37 -5.28 1.38
N LEU A 32 -8.69 -5.48 1.24
CA LEU A 32 -9.28 -6.81 1.07
C LEU A 32 -8.74 -7.51 -0.17
N LYS A 33 -8.58 -6.77 -1.28
CA LYS A 33 -7.97 -7.30 -2.50
C LYS A 33 -6.53 -7.75 -2.26
N ILE A 34 -5.72 -6.95 -1.57
CA ILE A 34 -4.35 -7.33 -1.21
C ILE A 34 -4.36 -8.63 -0.40
N HIS A 35 -5.23 -8.70 0.62
CA HIS A 35 -5.34 -9.86 1.50
C HIS A 35 -5.73 -11.14 0.76
N LEU A 36 -6.70 -11.07 -0.16
CA LEU A 36 -7.25 -12.23 -0.86
C LEU A 36 -6.40 -12.64 -2.07
N ASP A 37 -5.91 -11.68 -2.84
CA ASP A 37 -5.22 -11.92 -4.12
C ASP A 37 -3.69 -11.91 -3.98
N GLY A 38 -3.18 -11.67 -2.76
CA GLY A 38 -1.74 -11.55 -2.46
C GLY A 38 -1.12 -10.22 -2.89
N LYS A 39 -1.82 -9.40 -3.69
CA LYS A 39 -1.38 -8.06 -4.10
C LYS A 39 -2.54 -7.17 -4.54
N GLY A 40 -2.32 -5.86 -4.51
CA GLY A 40 -3.29 -4.88 -4.98
C GLY A 40 -2.66 -3.59 -5.48
N VAL A 41 -3.34 -2.96 -6.43
CA VAL A 41 -2.96 -1.67 -7.02
C VAL A 41 -3.45 -0.54 -6.11
N CYS A 42 -2.51 0.23 -5.55
CA CYS A 42 -2.82 1.35 -4.66
C CYS A 42 -3.11 2.64 -5.44
N GLY A 43 -2.49 2.81 -6.61
CA GLY A 43 -2.68 3.94 -7.52
C GLY A 43 -1.70 3.90 -8.69
N VAL A 44 -1.94 4.72 -9.70
CA VAL A 44 -1.09 4.88 -10.89
C VAL A 44 -0.58 6.31 -10.92
N TYR A 45 0.73 6.48 -11.07
CA TYR A 45 1.41 7.78 -11.01
C TYR A 45 2.56 7.82 -12.02
N SER A 46 3.17 8.99 -12.21
CA SER A 46 4.46 9.08 -12.88
C SER A 46 5.54 8.31 -12.10
N ARG A 47 6.60 7.90 -12.79
CA ARG A 47 7.69 7.09 -12.20
C ARG A 47 8.22 7.66 -10.89
N ASP A 48 8.55 8.96 -10.89
CA ASP A 48 9.17 9.60 -9.73
C ASP A 48 8.19 9.68 -8.55
N VAL A 49 6.92 10.00 -8.82
CA VAL A 49 5.87 10.04 -7.78
C VAL A 49 5.60 8.64 -7.22
N ALA A 50 5.58 7.61 -8.07
CA ALA A 50 5.41 6.23 -7.64
C ALA A 50 6.59 5.78 -6.75
N ALA A 51 7.83 6.11 -7.13
CA ALA A 51 9.02 5.80 -6.34
C ALA A 51 8.98 6.47 -4.95
N THR A 52 8.68 7.76 -4.88
CA THR A 52 8.54 8.47 -3.60
C THR A 52 7.44 7.87 -2.72
N LYS A 53 6.29 7.52 -3.29
CA LYS A 53 5.20 6.88 -2.52
C LYS A 53 5.63 5.51 -1.98
N VAL A 54 6.36 4.72 -2.75
CA VAL A 54 6.90 3.43 -2.28
C VAL A 54 7.82 3.64 -1.07
N GLU A 55 8.76 4.58 -1.15
CA GLU A 55 9.66 4.91 -0.04
C GLU A 55 8.91 5.36 1.21
N GLN A 56 7.90 6.22 1.07
CA GLN A 56 7.05 6.67 2.18
C GLN A 56 6.33 5.51 2.88
N VAL A 57 5.77 4.57 2.11
CA VAL A 57 5.08 3.40 2.68
C VAL A 57 6.07 2.49 3.41
N LEU A 58 7.24 2.23 2.83
CA LEU A 58 8.25 1.37 3.43
C LEU A 58 8.81 1.96 4.73
N ASP A 59 9.05 3.28 4.75
CA ASP A 59 9.49 3.99 5.96
C ASP A 59 8.41 3.96 7.07
N ALA A 60 7.13 4.19 6.71
CA ALA A 60 6.03 4.08 7.66
C ALA A 60 5.87 2.66 8.24
N ALA A 61 5.97 1.64 7.39
CA ALA A 61 5.91 0.24 7.79
C ALA A 61 7.07 -0.12 8.73
N LEU A 62 8.30 0.29 8.39
CA LEU A 62 9.49 0.06 9.21
C LEU A 62 9.35 0.72 10.59
N LYS A 63 8.91 1.98 10.64
CA LYS A 63 8.69 2.72 11.90
C LYS A 63 7.62 2.08 12.76
N ALA A 64 6.59 1.50 12.15
CA ALA A 64 5.53 0.77 12.86
C ALA A 64 5.92 -0.68 13.22
N GLY A 65 7.07 -1.17 12.76
CA GLY A 65 7.51 -2.54 13.00
C GLY A 65 6.76 -3.59 12.19
N HIS A 66 6.22 -3.22 11.03
CA HIS A 66 5.48 -4.11 10.14
C HIS A 66 6.31 -4.48 8.90
N PRO A 67 6.25 -5.74 8.41
CA PRO A 67 7.02 -6.17 7.25
C PRO A 67 6.38 -5.76 5.89
N LEU A 68 5.34 -4.93 5.90
CA LEU A 68 4.57 -4.51 4.72
C LEU A 68 5.46 -4.08 3.55
N GLN A 69 5.22 -4.68 2.38
CA GLN A 69 5.96 -4.36 1.16
C GLN A 69 5.12 -3.54 0.16
N CYS A 70 5.75 -2.53 -0.42
CA CYS A 70 5.20 -1.72 -1.50
C CYS A 70 6.21 -1.66 -2.65
N VAL A 71 5.73 -1.78 -3.88
CA VAL A 71 6.54 -1.76 -5.10
C VAL A 71 5.84 -0.92 -6.17
N SER A 72 6.63 -0.40 -7.11
CA SER A 72 6.13 0.25 -8.32
C SER A 72 6.57 -0.56 -9.54
N GLU A 73 5.66 -0.71 -10.51
CA GLU A 73 5.90 -1.41 -11.77
C GLU A 73 5.37 -0.56 -12.94
N PRO A 74 5.99 -0.60 -14.13
CA PRO A 74 5.45 0.05 -15.32
C PRO A 74 4.04 -0.45 -15.64
N VAL A 75 3.17 0.44 -16.09
CA VAL A 75 1.85 0.06 -16.62
C VAL A 75 2.04 -0.39 -18.07
N GLU A 76 1.52 -1.58 -18.39
CA GLU A 76 1.44 -2.09 -19.78
C GLU A 76 0.35 -1.40 -20.60
#